data_AF-A0A2Z6N1T8-F1
#
_entry.id   AF-A0A2Z6N1T8-F1
#
_cell.length_a   1.000
_cell.length_b   1.000
_cell.length_c   1.000
_cell.angle_alpha   90.00
_cell.angle_beta   90.00
_cell.angle_gamma   90.00
#
_symmetry.space_group_name_H-M   'P 1'
#
loop_
_entity.id
_entity.type
_entity.pdbx_description
1 polymer ?
#
loop_
_entity_poly.entity_id
_entity_poly.type
_entity_poly.pdbx_seq_one_letter_code
_entity_poly.pdbx_strand_id
1 'polypeptide(L)'
;MISGRRAIDKNLPAGEHNLVEWAKPYLSNKRRVFRVMDPRLEGQYSHTRAHAAAALASQCLSVEPRVRPTMDEVVKTLEQLQEPKETQKKGSDHRLRNSGLGHHASGKGNADATKKASAYPRPSASLLNV
;
A
#
# COMPACT_ATOMS: atom_id res chain seq x y z
N MET A 1 11.95 -0.14 -14.20
CA MET A 1 12.05 -1.23 -13.19
C MET A 1 12.71 -0.66 -11.94
N ILE A 2 12.27 -0.99 -10.72
CA ILE A 2 12.83 -0.38 -9.49
C ILE A 2 14.03 -1.11 -8.90
N SER A 3 14.06 -2.45 -8.92
CA SER A 3 15.05 -3.27 -8.17
C SER A 3 16.14 -3.92 -9.01
N GLY A 4 15.98 -3.99 -10.34
CA GLY A 4 16.92 -4.66 -11.23
C GLY A 4 17.03 -6.19 -11.05
N ARG A 5 16.26 -6.78 -10.13
CA ARG A 5 16.24 -8.22 -9.84
C ARG A 5 15.16 -8.93 -10.66
N ARG A 6 15.35 -10.22 -10.92
CA ARG A 6 14.34 -11.09 -11.53
C ARG A 6 13.20 -11.35 -10.54
N ALA A 7 11.99 -11.54 -11.05
CA ALA A 7 10.82 -11.83 -10.20
C ALA A 7 10.98 -13.15 -9.42
N ILE A 8 11.54 -14.17 -10.08
CA ILE A 8 11.91 -15.46 -9.50
C ILE A 8 13.38 -15.72 -9.84
N ASP A 9 14.20 -15.98 -8.81
CA ASP A 9 15.60 -16.35 -8.97
C ASP A 9 15.96 -17.53 -8.05
N LYS A 10 16.14 -18.71 -8.67
CA LYS A 10 16.39 -19.97 -7.96
C LYS A 10 17.85 -20.12 -7.49
N ASN A 11 18.73 -19.18 -7.87
CA ASN A 11 20.14 -19.21 -7.46
C ASN A 11 20.38 -18.50 -6.13
N LEU A 12 19.35 -17.83 -5.59
CA LEU A 12 19.42 -17.13 -4.31
C LEU A 12 19.14 -18.09 -3.13
N PRO A 13 19.38 -17.66 -1.88
CA PRO A 13 18.98 -18.44 -0.71
C PRO A 13 17.45 -18.60 -0.60
N ALA A 14 17.04 -19.64 0.13
CA ALA A 14 15.64 -19.85 0.49
C ALA A 14 15.08 -18.61 1.19
N GLY A 15 13.92 -18.12 0.73
CA GLY A 15 13.30 -16.88 1.20
C GLY A 15 13.64 -15.63 0.38
N GLU A 16 14.65 -15.70 -0.51
CA GLU A 16 14.96 -14.64 -1.47
C GLU A 16 14.62 -14.98 -2.92
N HIS A 17 14.20 -16.22 -3.18
CA HIS A 17 13.82 -16.65 -4.53
C HIS A 17 12.71 -15.79 -5.14
N ASN A 18 11.73 -15.39 -4.33
CA ASN A 18 10.61 -14.56 -4.75
C ASN A 18 10.89 -13.09 -4.41
N LEU A 19 10.97 -12.27 -5.46
CA LEU A 19 11.25 -10.85 -5.31
C LEU A 19 10.21 -10.13 -4.43
N VAL A 20 8.93 -10.49 -4.56
CA VAL A 20 7.85 -9.87 -3.80
C VAL A 20 7.97 -10.21 -2.32
N GLU A 21 8.22 -11.47 -1.98
CA GLU A 21 8.41 -11.88 -0.58
C GLU A 21 9.60 -11.18 0.07
N TRP A 22 10.73 -11.11 -0.63
CA TRP A 22 11.90 -10.38 -0.17
C TRP A 22 11.66 -8.86 -0.05
N ALA A 23 10.98 -8.24 -1.02
CA ALA A 23 10.80 -6.78 -1.06
C ALA A 23 9.73 -6.27 -0.09
N LYS A 24 8.72 -7.08 0.23
CA LYS A 24 7.56 -6.70 1.07
C LYS A 24 7.92 -5.98 2.38
N PRO A 25 8.88 -6.44 3.21
CA PRO A 25 9.26 -5.74 4.45
C PRO A 25 9.94 -4.39 4.25
N TYR A 26 10.44 -4.10 3.05
CA TYR A 26 11.11 -2.85 2.71
C TYR A 26 10.16 -1.85 2.04
N LEU A 27 9.21 -2.33 1.22
CA LEU A 27 8.20 -1.50 0.56
C LEU A 27 7.19 -0.90 1.55
N SER A 28 6.94 -1.57 2.68
CA SER A 28 6.02 -1.08 3.72
C SER A 28 6.58 0.09 4.55
N ASN A 29 7.90 0.27 4.57
CA ASN A 29 8.55 1.30 5.38
C ASN A 29 9.26 2.31 4.48
N LYS A 30 8.78 3.56 4.50
CA LYS A 30 9.33 4.68 3.71
C LYS A 30 10.85 4.81 3.79
N ARG A 31 11.40 4.58 4.99
CA ARG A 31 12.84 4.71 5.26
C ARG A 31 13.64 3.55 4.73
N ARG A 32 13.02 2.42 4.36
CA ARG A 32 13.72 1.20 3.93
C ARG A 32 13.65 0.96 2.43
N VAL A 33 12.89 1.76 1.69
CA VAL A 33 12.69 1.63 0.23
C VAL A 33 14.03 1.61 -0.53
N PHE A 34 15.02 2.37 -0.09
CA PHE A 34 16.34 2.41 -0.74
C PHE A 34 17.03 1.04 -0.81
N ARG A 35 16.70 0.09 0.08
CA ARG A 35 17.26 -1.27 0.06
C ARG A 35 16.73 -2.12 -1.09
N VAL A 36 15.62 -1.70 -1.70
CA VAL A 36 14.98 -2.38 -2.85
C VAL A 36 15.43 -1.77 -4.16
N MET A 37 16.01 -0.57 -4.14
CA MET A 37 16.40 0.13 -5.36
C MET A 37 17.56 -0.59 -6.05
N ASP A 38 17.52 -0.61 -7.39
CA ASP A 38 18.56 -1.21 -8.23
C ASP A 38 19.92 -0.55 -7.93
N PRO A 39 20.92 -1.32 -7.46
CA PRO A 39 22.24 -0.79 -7.15
C PRO A 39 22.90 -0.07 -8.33
N ARG A 40 22.59 -0.47 -9.57
CA ARG A 40 23.14 0.14 -10.79
C ARG A 40 22.61 1.54 -11.07
N LEU A 41 21.59 1.99 -10.32
CA LEU A 41 21.14 3.38 -10.38
C LEU A 41 22.08 4.30 -9.60
N GLU A 42 22.98 3.78 -8.76
CA GLU A 42 24.02 4.56 -8.06
C GLU A 42 23.48 5.79 -7.30
N GLY A 43 22.24 5.71 -6.80
CA GLY A 43 21.58 6.83 -6.12
C GLY A 43 21.11 7.96 -7.05
N GLN A 44 21.21 7.80 -8.37
CA GLN A 44 20.74 8.73 -9.39
C GLN A 44 19.21 8.69 -9.55
N TYR A 45 18.50 8.87 -8.44
CA TYR A 45 17.05 8.95 -8.39
C TYR A 45 16.60 9.90 -7.28
N SER A 46 15.46 10.55 -7.48
CA SER A 46 14.83 11.33 -6.42
C SER A 46 14.24 10.39 -5.37
N HIS A 47 14.61 10.60 -4.10
CA HIS A 47 14.05 9.86 -2.96
C HIS A 47 12.51 9.92 -2.94
N THR A 48 11.94 11.07 -3.27
CA THR A 48 10.49 11.28 -3.33
C THR A 48 9.85 10.42 -4.42
N ARG A 49 10.46 10.38 -5.62
CA ARG A 49 9.95 9.58 -6.75
C ARG A 49 10.11 8.08 -6.49
N ALA A 50 11.25 7.66 -5.94
CA ALA A 50 11.49 6.27 -5.55
C ALA A 50 10.47 5.80 -4.50
N HIS A 51 10.20 6.63 -3.50
CA HIS A 51 9.19 6.35 -2.49
C HIS A 51 7.79 6.22 -3.09
N ALA A 52 7.40 7.14 -4.00
CA ALA A 52 6.09 7.09 -4.64
C ALA A 52 5.94 5.86 -5.56
N ALA A 53 6.98 5.51 -6.31
CA ALA A 53 7.00 4.29 -7.12
C ALA A 53 6.89 3.02 -6.26
N ALA A 54 7.61 2.97 -5.13
CA ALA A 54 7.52 1.87 -4.18
C ALA A 54 6.13 1.74 -3.53
N ALA A 55 5.49 2.87 -3.20
CA ALA A 55 4.13 2.89 -2.68
C ALA A 55 3.12 2.37 -3.71
N LEU A 56 3.25 2.80 -4.97
CA LEU A 56 2.42 2.29 -6.07
C LEU A 56 2.61 0.79 -6.25
N ALA A 57 3.85 0.30 -6.28
CA ALA A 57 4.15 -1.12 -6.35
C ALA A 57 3.53 -1.91 -5.19
N SER A 58 3.57 -1.36 -3.96
CA SER A 58 2.93 -2.00 -2.80
C SER A 58 1.41 -2.10 -2.93
N GLN A 59 0.75 -1.14 -3.54
CA GLN A 59 -0.70 -1.18 -3.78
C GLN A 59 -1.04 -2.24 -4.83
N CYS A 60 -0.29 -2.28 -5.94
CA CYS A 60 -0.47 -3.30 -6.99
C CYS A 60 -0.27 -4.73 -6.46
N LEU A 61 0.65 -4.91 -5.51
CA LEU A 61 0.96 -6.20 -4.88
C LEU A 61 0.11 -6.51 -3.64
N SER A 62 -0.91 -5.71 -3.34
CA SER A 62 -1.78 -5.92 -2.18
C SER A 62 -2.47 -7.29 -2.24
N VAL A 63 -2.53 -7.97 -1.10
CA VAL A 63 -3.29 -9.22 -0.97
C VAL A 63 -4.78 -8.96 -1.23
N GLU A 64 -5.29 -7.84 -0.71
CA GLU A 64 -6.67 -7.42 -0.90
C GLU A 64 -6.86 -6.79 -2.30
N PRO A 65 -7.68 -7.39 -3.19
CA PRO A 65 -7.87 -6.90 -4.56
C PRO A 65 -8.48 -5.50 -4.62
N ARG A 66 -9.33 -5.15 -3.66
CA ARG A 66 -10.04 -3.85 -3.61
C ARG A 66 -9.10 -2.65 -3.44
N VAL A 67 -7.90 -2.89 -2.94
CA VAL A 67 -6.87 -1.85 -2.74
C VAL A 67 -5.96 -1.74 -3.97
N ARG A 68 -6.02 -2.69 -4.90
CA ARG A 68 -5.21 -2.65 -6.11
C ARG A 68 -5.76 -1.57 -7.05
N PRO A 69 -4.92 -0.65 -7.52
CA PRO A 69 -5.34 0.38 -8.46
C PRO A 69 -5.68 -0.24 -9.81
N THR A 70 -6.53 0.46 -10.57
CA THR A 70 -6.76 0.13 -11.99
C THR A 70 -5.53 0.47 -12.81
N MET A 71 -5.37 -0.14 -13.99
CA MET A 71 -4.22 0.16 -14.85
C MET A 71 -4.19 1.63 -15.30
N ASP A 72 -5.35 2.27 -15.46
CA ASP A 72 -5.44 3.71 -15.77
C ASP A 72 -4.88 4.58 -14.64
N GLU A 73 -5.18 4.24 -13.38
CA GLU A 73 -4.63 4.91 -12.20
C GLU A 73 -3.12 4.68 -12.08
N VAL A 74 -2.64 3.47 -12.40
CA VAL A 74 -1.21 3.15 -12.42
C VAL A 74 -0.48 4.03 -13.44
N VAL A 75 -0.98 4.11 -14.68
CA VAL A 75 -0.38 4.93 -15.74
C VAL A 75 -0.37 6.40 -15.34
N LYS A 76 -1.51 6.95 -14.92
CA LYS A 76 -1.63 8.34 -14.47
C LYS A 76 -0.65 8.67 -13.33
N THR A 77 -0.47 7.75 -12.39
CA THR A 77 0.47 7.94 -11.29
C THR A 77 1.91 7.93 -11.79
N LEU A 78 2.26 7.04 -12.72
CA LEU A 78 3.59 6.95 -13.30
C LEU A 78 3.94 8.17 -14.17
N GLU A 79 3.00 8.70 -14.94
CA GLU A 79 3.18 9.92 -15.73
C GLU A 79 3.52 11.12 -14.83
N GLN A 80 2.78 11.29 -13.74
CA GLN A 80 3.06 12.33 -12.74
C GLN A 80 4.43 12.20 -12.05
N LEU A 81 5.03 11.01 -12.03
CA LEU A 81 6.37 10.80 -11.50
C LEU A 81 7.46 11.16 -12.51
N GLN A 82 7.16 11.12 -13.80
CA GLN A 82 8.08 11.50 -14.87
C GLN A 82 8.12 13.02 -15.03
N GLU A 83 6.97 13.68 -14.89
CA GLU A 83 6.87 15.14 -14.95
C GLU A 83 7.78 15.82 -13.91
N PRO A 84 8.62 16.80 -14.31
CA PRO A 84 9.37 17.63 -13.38
C PRO A 84 8.39 18.50 -12.59
N LYS A 85 8.02 18.06 -11.38
CA LYS A 85 7.15 18.84 -10.51
C LYS A 85 7.94 19.99 -9.88
N GLU A 86 7.56 21.21 -10.23
CA GLU A 86 7.78 22.37 -9.35
C GLU A 86 7.17 22.06 -7.97
N THR A 87 7.88 22.45 -6.92
CA THR A 87 7.66 22.02 -5.55
C THR A 87 6.27 22.36 -5.01
N GLN A 88 5.33 21.42 -5.02
CA GLN A 88 4.14 21.51 -4.17
C GLN A 88 4.42 20.84 -2.83
N LYS A 89 4.94 21.64 -1.87
CA LYS A 89 4.95 21.29 -0.45
C LYS A 89 3.49 21.18 0.01
N LYS A 90 2.94 19.96 0.11
CA LYS A 90 1.79 19.73 0.99
C LYS A 90 2.31 19.81 2.42
N GLY A 91 2.31 21.03 2.96
CA GLY A 91 2.53 21.28 4.38
C GLY A 91 1.43 20.59 5.18
N SER A 92 1.80 19.62 5.99
CA SER A 92 0.94 19.05 7.02
C SER A 92 0.83 20.06 8.16
N ASP A 93 0.04 21.11 7.97
CA ASP A 93 -0.24 22.10 9.01
C ASP A 93 -1.36 21.57 9.91
N HIS A 94 -1.04 20.61 10.78
CA HIS A 94 -1.93 20.24 11.88
C HIS A 94 -1.69 21.19 13.05
N ARG A 95 -2.21 22.42 12.93
CA ARG A 95 -2.38 23.35 14.06
C ARG A 95 -3.23 22.66 15.14
N LEU A 96 -2.59 22.19 16.21
CA LEU A 96 -3.28 21.94 17.47
C LEU A 96 -3.56 23.30 18.13
N ARG A 97 -4.74 23.85 17.84
CA ARG A 97 -5.33 24.98 18.56
C ARG A 97 -6.00 24.43 19.82
N ASN A 98 -5.27 24.54 20.93
CA ASN A 98 -5.76 24.25 22.28
C ASN A 98 -6.68 25.41 22.73
N SER A 99 -7.97 25.15 22.94
CA SER A 99 -8.91 26.10 23.53
C SER A 99 -10.00 25.29 24.24
N GLY A 100 -10.07 25.43 25.56
CA GLY A 100 -10.86 24.59 26.47
C GLY A 100 -12.36 24.79 26.43
N LEU A 101 -13.01 24.11 27.40
CA LEU A 101 -14.39 24.11 27.93
C LEU A 101 -14.72 22.61 28.19
N GLY A 102 -15.01 22.12 29.39
CA GLY A 102 -16.00 22.60 30.35
C GLY A 102 -17.01 21.46 30.59
N HIS A 103 -16.82 20.70 31.67
CA HIS A 103 -17.83 20.35 32.69
C HIS A 103 -19.22 19.71 32.35
N HIS A 104 -19.49 18.58 33.04
CA HIS A 104 -20.77 17.99 33.52
C HIS A 104 -21.69 17.15 32.60
N ALA A 105 -21.79 15.85 32.94
CA ALA A 105 -23.01 15.09 33.34
C ALA A 105 -23.16 13.72 32.65
N SER A 106 -22.94 12.63 33.40
CA SER A 106 -23.22 11.25 33.01
C SER A 106 -24.56 10.78 33.59
N GLY A 107 -25.54 10.53 32.72
CA GLY A 107 -26.82 9.89 33.01
C GLY A 107 -26.92 8.50 32.38
N LYS A 108 -27.44 7.54 33.14
CA LYS A 108 -27.60 6.10 32.85
C LYS A 108 -28.67 5.80 31.78
N GLY A 109 -28.55 4.66 31.09
CA GLY A 109 -29.67 4.01 30.40
C GLY A 109 -29.27 2.80 29.53
N ASN A 110 -29.81 1.62 29.87
CA ASN A 110 -29.66 0.30 29.21
C ASN A 110 -30.50 0.13 27.94
N ALA A 111 -30.10 -0.81 27.06
CA ALA A 111 -30.90 -1.81 26.30
C ALA A 111 -30.12 -2.19 25.02
N ASP A 112 -29.62 -3.42 24.89
CA ASP A 112 -30.27 -4.64 24.39
C ASP A 112 -30.19 -4.81 22.86
N ALA A 113 -30.13 -6.08 22.45
CA ALA A 113 -30.51 -6.63 21.16
C ALA A 113 -29.42 -6.89 20.09
N THR A 114 -29.14 -8.19 19.98
CA THR A 114 -29.10 -9.01 18.76
C THR A 114 -27.89 -9.00 17.83
N LYS A 115 -27.14 -10.10 17.95
CA LYS A 115 -26.37 -10.78 16.91
C LYS A 115 -27.22 -11.03 15.65
N LYS A 116 -26.67 -10.78 14.46
CA LYS A 116 -27.02 -11.54 13.25
C LYS A 116 -25.80 -11.70 12.34
N ALA A 117 -25.41 -12.95 12.14
CA ALA A 117 -24.42 -13.38 11.18
C ALA A 117 -24.96 -13.19 9.75
N SER A 118 -24.19 -12.51 8.89
CA SER A 118 -24.42 -12.53 7.45
C SER A 118 -23.56 -13.64 6.86
N ALA A 119 -24.14 -14.82 6.71
CA ALA A 119 -23.58 -15.89 5.90
C ALA A 119 -23.87 -15.56 4.42
N TYR A 120 -22.84 -15.29 3.64
CA TYR A 120 -22.98 -15.15 2.19
C TYR A 120 -23.31 -16.52 1.57
N PRO A 121 -24.34 -16.63 0.72
CA PRO A 121 -24.69 -17.87 0.07
C PRO A 121 -23.61 -18.26 -0.95
N ARG A 122 -23.08 -19.47 -0.84
CA ARG A 122 -22.20 -20.09 -1.85
C ARG A 122 -23.06 -20.51 -3.05
N PRO A 123 -22.72 -20.12 -4.29
CA PRO A 123 -23.35 -20.68 -5.49
C PRO A 123 -23.03 -22.17 -5.60
N SER A 124 -24.08 -22.96 -5.88
CA SER A 124 -24.04 -24.40 -6.12
C SER A 124 -23.15 -24.72 -7.33
N ALA A 125 -22.21 -25.66 -7.16
CA ALA A 125 -21.44 -26.20 -8.27
C ALA A 125 -22.35 -27.13 -9.10
N SER A 126 -22.73 -26.68 -10.30
CA SER A 126 -23.41 -27.54 -11.27
C SER A 126 -22.43 -28.60 -11.78
N LEU A 127 -22.79 -29.87 -11.60
CA LEU A 127 -22.12 -31.03 -12.20
C LEU A 127 -22.39 -31.03 -13.71
N LEU A 128 -21.35 -30.83 -14.51
CA LEU A 128 -21.38 -31.10 -15.95
C LEU A 128 -21.10 -32.59 -16.16
N ASN A 129 -22.16 -33.34 -16.47
CA ASN A 129 -22.07 -34.64 -17.11
C ASN A 129 -21.96 -34.43 -18.62
N VAL A 130 -20.83 -34.78 -19.23
CA VAL A 130 -20.69 -35.36 -20.60
C VAL A 130 -19.46 -36.24 -20.60
#